data_AF-A0A199W109-F1
#
_entry.id   AF-A0A199W109-F1
#
_cell.length_a   1.000
_cell.length_b   1.000
_cell.length_c   1.000
_cell.angle_alpha   90.00
_cell.angle_beta   90.00
_cell.angle_gamma   90.00
#
_symmetry.space_group_name_H-M   'P 1'
#
loop_
_entity.id
_entity.type
_entity.pdbx_description
1 polymer ?
#
loop_
_entity_poly.entity_id
_entity_poly.type
_entity_poly.pdbx_seq_one_letter_code
_entity_poly.pdbx_strand_id
1 'polypeptide(L)'
;MDDDGDMAEMYLTEKKRRMETSFFGDQSLVGYSSTGNAGVSVSAPVSPVSSPPESRTLEKAFSLSRSRHESVKSSDNTTERIEELEMLLEAYFVVIDSTLNKLTSLKEYIDDTEDFINIKLDNVRNQLIQFELLLTTATFVVAIFGVVAGIFGMNFEIPLFAQPDAFQWVLVITGLCGLFLFSFFVWFFKYKRLMPL
;
A
#
# COMPACT_ATOMS: atom_id res chain seq x y z
N MET A 1 -21.91 38.98 -10.11
CA MET A 1 -21.20 39.10 -11.40
C MET A 1 -19.98 39.95 -11.13
N ASP A 2 -18.86 39.31 -10.85
CA ASP A 2 -17.47 39.79 -10.99
C ASP A 2 -16.53 38.58 -10.75
N ASP A 3 -16.91 37.43 -11.31
CA ASP A 3 -16.22 36.11 -11.24
C ASP A 3 -15.14 35.98 -12.34
N ASP A 4 -14.89 37.06 -13.08
CA ASP A 4 -13.98 37.07 -14.23
C ASP A 4 -12.55 37.51 -13.85
N GLY A 5 -12.37 38.08 -12.64
CA GLY A 5 -11.06 38.48 -12.11
C GLY A 5 -10.19 37.29 -11.69
N ASP A 6 -10.77 36.35 -10.95
CA ASP A 6 -10.08 35.15 -10.44
C ASP A 6 -9.71 34.16 -11.58
N MET A 7 -10.45 34.21 -12.69
CA MET A 7 -10.17 33.37 -13.86
C MET A 7 -8.86 33.75 -14.56
N ALA A 8 -8.52 35.05 -14.61
CA ALA A 8 -7.30 35.53 -15.25
C ALA A 8 -6.03 35.18 -14.45
N GLU A 9 -6.12 35.16 -13.12
CA GLU A 9 -4.98 34.82 -12.25
C GLU A 9 -4.56 33.35 -12.36
N MET A 10 -5.51 32.44 -12.61
CA MET A 10 -5.22 31.01 -12.76
C MET A 10 -4.37 30.74 -14.01
N TYR A 11 -4.65 31.43 -15.13
CA TYR A 11 -3.88 31.29 -16.37
C TYR A 11 -2.47 31.88 -16.28
N LEU A 12 -2.28 32.96 -15.51
CA LEU A 12 -0.95 33.53 -15.28
C LEU A 12 -0.09 32.62 -14.40
N THR A 13 -0.68 31.98 -13.39
CA THR A 13 0.01 31.05 -12.49
C THR A 13 0.47 29.79 -13.21
N GLU A 14 -0.36 29.22 -14.08
CA GLU A 14 0.03 28.02 -14.83
C GLU A 14 1.07 28.32 -15.92
N LYS A 15 0.97 29.49 -16.58
CA LYS A 15 1.98 29.89 -17.58
C LYS A 15 3.35 30.18 -16.94
N LYS A 16 3.37 30.83 -15.76
CA LYS A 16 4.61 31.05 -14.99
C LYS A 16 5.23 29.73 -14.53
N ARG A 17 4.42 28.79 -14.01
CA ARG A 17 4.88 27.46 -13.61
C ARG A 17 5.48 26.67 -14.78
N ARG A 18 4.86 26.70 -15.96
CA ARG A 18 5.42 26.04 -17.17
C ARG A 18 6.73 26.69 -17.66
N MET A 19 6.86 28.01 -17.52
CA MET A 19 8.10 28.72 -17.86
C MET A 19 9.24 28.41 -16.88
N GLU A 20 8.95 28.29 -15.57
CA GLU A 20 9.92 27.87 -14.56
C GLU A 20 10.35 26.40 -14.75
N THR A 21 9.43 25.53 -15.19
CA THR A 21 9.74 24.12 -15.49
C THR A 21 10.64 23.96 -16.72
N SER A 22 10.55 24.88 -17.69
CA SER A 22 11.42 24.88 -18.89
C SER A 22 12.78 25.53 -18.66
N PHE A 23 12.93 26.38 -17.64
CA PHE A 23 14.21 26.98 -17.26
C PHE A 23 15.12 26.05 -16.43
N PHE A 24 14.55 25.06 -15.74
CA PHE A 24 15.31 24.05 -14.97
C PHE A 24 15.57 22.74 -15.74
N GLY A 25 15.00 22.57 -16.94
CA GLY A 25 15.02 21.33 -17.71
C GLY A 25 16.28 21.07 -18.55
N ASP A 26 17.27 21.97 -18.57
CA ASP A 26 18.35 21.94 -19.57
C ASP A 26 19.77 21.82 -19.01
N GLN A 27 19.94 21.25 -17.82
CA GLN A 27 21.28 21.03 -17.25
C GLN A 27 21.46 19.65 -16.62
N SER A 28 21.66 18.62 -17.46
CA SER A 28 22.77 17.66 -17.35
C SER A 28 22.58 16.42 -18.24
N LEU A 29 23.13 16.50 -19.44
CA LEU A 29 23.52 15.35 -20.27
C LEU A 29 24.96 14.96 -19.90
N VAL A 30 25.17 13.85 -19.17
CA VAL A 30 26.44 13.11 -19.19
C VAL A 30 26.11 11.62 -19.08
N GLY A 31 26.35 10.89 -20.18
CA GLY A 31 26.13 9.45 -20.26
C GLY A 31 27.27 8.63 -19.66
N TYR A 32 26.98 7.36 -19.36
CA TYR A 32 27.91 6.25 -19.57
C TYR A 32 27.12 4.95 -19.79
N SER A 33 27.58 4.21 -20.78
CA SER A 33 27.08 2.95 -21.32
C SER A 33 27.37 1.73 -20.42
N SER A 34 26.52 0.69 -20.51
CA SER A 34 26.88 -0.69 -20.92
C SER A 34 26.16 -1.83 -20.16
N THR A 35 25.45 -2.64 -20.95
CA THR A 35 25.34 -4.13 -20.94
C THR A 35 24.81 -4.90 -19.72
N GLY A 36 23.73 -5.66 -19.94
CA GLY A 36 23.73 -7.11 -19.66
C GLY A 36 22.82 -7.66 -18.54
N ASN A 37 21.61 -8.07 -18.93
CA ASN A 37 20.90 -9.32 -18.56
C ASN A 37 20.52 -9.68 -17.10
N ALA A 38 19.22 -10.03 -16.98
CA ALA A 38 18.58 -11.01 -16.10
C ALA A 38 17.84 -10.52 -14.83
N GLY A 39 16.53 -10.85 -14.79
CA GLY A 39 15.80 -11.15 -13.55
C GLY A 39 14.93 -10.04 -12.97
N VAL A 40 13.67 -10.00 -13.41
CA VAL A 40 12.60 -9.20 -12.78
C VAL A 40 12.26 -9.82 -11.41
N SER A 41 12.63 -9.15 -10.33
CA SER A 41 12.09 -9.37 -8.98
C SER A 41 11.33 -8.12 -8.55
N VAL A 42 10.01 -8.24 -8.52
CA VAL A 42 9.07 -7.22 -8.04
C VAL A 42 8.92 -7.34 -6.52
N SER A 43 8.81 -6.19 -5.87
CA SER A 43 8.37 -5.93 -4.48
C SER A 43 9.34 -6.22 -3.33
N ALA A 44 10.16 -5.23 -3.01
CA ALA A 44 10.52 -4.88 -1.63
C ALA A 44 10.24 -3.39 -1.43
N PRO A 45 9.78 -2.94 -0.24
CA PRO A 45 9.53 -1.52 0.01
C PRO A 45 10.85 -0.77 -0.06
N VAL A 46 10.85 0.29 -0.86
CA VAL A 46 11.96 1.23 -1.05
C VAL A 46 12.36 1.83 0.30
N SER A 47 13.54 1.47 0.77
CA SER A 47 14.24 2.21 1.82
C SER A 47 14.73 3.52 1.20
N PRO A 48 14.34 4.71 1.67
CA PRO A 48 15.03 5.91 1.26
C PRO A 48 16.36 5.97 2.00
N VAL A 49 17.41 5.74 1.21
CA VAL A 49 18.69 6.46 1.21
C VAL A 49 19.25 6.89 2.56
N SER A 50 20.40 6.28 2.85
CA SER A 50 21.38 6.68 3.84
C SER A 50 21.81 8.15 3.72
N SER A 51 21.81 8.82 4.88
CA SER A 51 22.64 9.96 5.31
C SER A 51 22.22 11.39 4.88
N PRO A 52 22.36 12.36 5.81
CA PRO A 52 23.69 12.94 6.05
C PRO A 52 24.25 12.61 7.45
N PRO A 53 25.59 12.62 7.61
CA PRO A 53 26.23 12.40 8.89
C PRO A 53 26.16 13.70 9.71
N GLU A 54 25.17 13.83 10.58
CA GLU A 54 25.13 14.91 11.58
C GLU A 54 26.06 14.65 12.79
N SER A 55 27.04 13.77 12.66
CA SER A 55 28.15 13.69 13.61
C SER A 55 29.13 14.87 13.50
N ARG A 56 29.08 15.65 12.42
CA ARG A 56 30.02 16.76 12.16
C ARG A 56 29.73 18.05 12.94
N THR A 57 28.51 18.23 13.44
CA THR A 57 28.15 19.41 14.24
C THR A 57 28.55 19.26 15.71
N LEU A 58 28.61 18.01 16.19
CA LEU A 58 28.89 17.68 17.59
C LEU A 58 30.40 17.76 17.92
N GLU A 59 31.28 17.39 16.99
CA GLU A 59 32.73 17.55 17.18
C GLU A 59 33.19 19.02 17.21
N LYS A 60 32.41 19.92 16.62
CA LYS A 60 32.75 21.35 16.57
C LYS A 60 32.47 22.08 17.89
N ALA A 61 31.62 21.51 18.75
CA ALA A 61 31.41 22.03 20.11
C ALA A 61 32.54 21.62 21.07
N PHE A 62 33.17 20.46 20.85
CA PHE A 62 34.22 19.91 21.73
C PHE A 62 35.63 20.44 21.47
N SER A 63 35.84 21.36 20.52
CA SER A 63 37.17 21.86 20.14
C SER A 63 37.54 23.24 20.73
N LEU A 64 36.74 23.80 21.64
CA LEU A 64 37.06 25.07 22.32
C LEU A 64 37.77 24.85 23.65
N SER A 65 39.03 24.40 23.60
CA SER A 65 39.94 24.59 24.73
C SER A 65 41.40 24.63 24.28
N ARG A 66 41.94 25.84 24.09
CA ARG A 66 43.36 26.10 24.42
C ARG A 66 43.73 27.57 24.64
N SER A 67 43.91 27.87 25.93
CA SER A 67 44.95 28.69 26.57
C SER A 67 45.04 30.20 26.32
N ARG A 68 44.74 30.97 27.38
CA ARG A 68 45.63 32.02 27.89
C ARG A 68 45.42 32.20 29.40
N HIS A 69 46.54 32.21 30.12
CA HIS A 69 46.70 32.15 31.57
C HIS A 69 46.73 33.56 32.18
N GLU A 70 45.95 33.83 33.25
CA GLU A 70 46.38 34.78 34.30
C GLU A 70 45.63 34.59 35.64
N SER A 71 46.44 34.41 36.68
CA SER A 71 46.28 34.38 38.14
C SER A 71 44.97 34.75 38.88
N VAL A 72 44.80 34.05 40.03
CA VAL A 72 44.16 34.41 41.32
C VAL A 72 42.62 34.50 41.45
N LYS A 73 41.95 33.34 41.58
CA LYS A 73 40.94 33.08 42.63
C LYS A 73 40.58 31.59 42.68
N SER A 74 40.68 30.96 43.85
CA SER A 74 40.25 29.54 44.04
C SER A 74 38.76 29.30 43.77
N SER A 75 37.97 30.36 43.56
CA SER A 75 36.54 30.29 43.20
C SER A 75 36.30 30.06 41.71
N ASP A 76 37.15 30.57 40.82
CA ASP A 76 36.90 30.58 39.36
C ASP A 76 37.03 29.18 38.73
N ASN A 77 37.93 28.35 39.25
CA ASN A 77 38.08 26.95 38.81
C ASN A 77 36.85 26.07 39.16
N THR A 78 35.98 26.53 40.07
CA THR A 78 34.72 25.83 40.35
C THR A 78 33.65 26.24 39.35
N THR A 79 33.62 27.52 38.97
CA THR A 79 32.73 28.07 37.96
C THR A 79 33.02 27.50 36.56
N GLU A 80 34.29 27.44 36.15
CA GLU A 80 34.70 26.83 34.87
C GLU A 80 34.29 25.36 34.78
N ARG A 81 34.46 24.59 35.87
CA ARG A 81 34.03 23.18 35.93
C ARG A 81 32.51 23.02 35.90
N ILE A 82 31.75 23.97 36.45
CA ILE A 82 30.29 23.95 36.37
C ILE A 82 29.83 24.24 34.94
N GLU A 83 30.47 25.19 34.26
CA GLU A 83 30.17 25.58 32.88
C GLU A 83 30.48 24.44 31.88
N GLU A 84 31.59 23.70 32.08
CA GLU A 84 31.89 22.49 31.32
C GLU A 84 30.83 21.38 31.51
N LEU A 85 30.32 21.20 32.73
CA LEU A 85 29.27 20.23 33.02
C LEU A 85 27.93 20.65 32.40
N GLU A 86 27.61 21.94 32.39
CA GLU A 86 26.41 22.49 31.76
C GLU A 86 26.42 22.27 30.25
N MET A 87 27.55 22.55 29.58
CA MET A 87 27.71 22.27 28.14
C MET A 87 27.54 20.78 27.81
N LEU A 88 28.05 19.88 28.65
CA LEU A 88 27.87 18.43 28.46
C LEU A 88 26.41 18.02 28.68
N LEU A 89 25.77 18.57 29.71
CA LEU A 89 24.37 18.28 30.02
C LEU A 89 23.44 18.76 28.90
N GLU A 90 23.68 19.96 28.37
CA GLU A 90 22.89 20.50 27.26
C GLU A 90 23.09 19.69 25.98
N ALA A 91 24.32 19.28 25.67
CA ALA A 91 24.58 18.36 24.57
C ALA A 91 23.83 17.03 24.73
N TYR A 92 23.81 16.47 25.95
CA TYR A 92 23.01 15.28 26.24
C TYR A 92 21.51 15.51 26.11
N PHE A 93 21.00 16.66 26.56
CA PHE A 93 19.59 17.01 26.46
C PHE A 93 19.14 17.07 24.99
N VAL A 94 19.93 17.73 24.14
CA VAL A 94 19.70 17.79 22.69
C VAL A 94 19.69 16.40 22.05
N VAL A 95 20.63 15.53 22.44
CA VAL A 95 20.69 14.16 21.93
C VAL A 95 19.47 13.34 22.38
N ILE A 96 19.04 13.49 23.63
CA ILE A 96 17.85 12.82 24.16
C ILE A 96 16.61 13.26 23.39
N ASP A 97 16.39 14.57 23.21
CA ASP A 97 15.24 15.10 22.46
C ASP A 97 15.22 14.65 21.00
N SER A 98 16.37 14.69 20.33
CA SER A 98 16.51 14.15 18.96
C SER A 98 16.18 12.65 18.92
N THR A 99 16.60 11.90 19.93
CA THR A 99 16.33 10.45 20.02
C THR A 99 14.84 10.20 20.29
N LEU A 100 14.21 10.98 21.16
CA LEU A 100 12.77 10.90 21.42
C LEU A 100 11.95 11.21 20.17
N ASN A 101 12.30 12.26 19.41
CA ASN A 101 11.63 12.54 18.13
C ASN A 101 11.75 11.39 17.13
N LYS A 102 12.94 10.79 17.01
CA LYS A 102 13.14 9.62 16.14
C LYS A 102 12.30 8.42 16.59
N LEU A 103 12.21 8.17 17.89
CA LEU A 103 11.38 7.10 18.46
C LEU A 103 9.89 7.36 18.21
N THR A 104 9.43 8.61 18.34
CA THR A 104 8.05 9.00 18.05
C THR A 104 7.72 8.78 16.58
N SER A 105 8.57 9.23 15.66
CA SER A 105 8.36 9.00 14.22
C SER A 105 8.42 7.52 13.85
N LEU A 106 9.29 6.73 14.48
CA LEU A 106 9.33 5.28 14.26
C LEU A 106 8.05 4.61 14.78
N LYS A 107 7.53 5.07 15.92
CA LYS A 107 6.27 4.58 16.48
C LYS A 107 5.10 4.88 15.54
N GLU A 108 5.04 6.09 14.98
CA GLU A 108 4.04 6.46 13.95
C GLU A 108 4.18 5.57 12.69
N TYR A 109 5.40 5.33 12.22
CA TYR A 109 5.63 4.44 11.07
C TYR A 109 5.17 2.99 11.31
N ILE A 110 5.34 2.48 12.53
CA ILE A 110 4.85 1.16 12.92
C ILE A 110 3.32 1.14 12.93
N ASP A 111 2.68 2.18 13.48
CA ASP A 111 1.23 2.34 13.54
C ASP A 111 0.62 2.40 12.12
N ASP A 112 1.21 3.20 11.23
CA ASP A 112 0.83 3.30 9.82
C ASP A 112 0.94 1.94 9.11
N THR A 113 1.97 1.16 9.44
CA THR A 113 2.18 -0.18 8.88
C THR A 113 1.15 -1.17 9.42
N GLU A 114 0.80 -1.09 10.71
CA GLU A 114 -0.25 -1.90 11.32
C GLU A 114 -1.60 -1.64 10.65
N ASP A 115 -1.96 -0.37 10.45
CA ASP A 115 -3.17 0.03 9.74
C ASP A 115 -3.18 -0.46 8.29
N PHE A 116 -2.04 -0.36 7.59
CA PHE A 116 -1.91 -0.90 6.24
C PHE A 116 -2.16 -2.41 6.20
N ILE A 117 -1.57 -3.15 7.14
CA ILE A 117 -1.77 -4.60 7.25
C ILE A 117 -3.22 -4.92 7.56
N ASN A 118 -3.86 -4.19 8.47
CA ASN A 118 -5.27 -4.36 8.81
C ASN A 118 -6.18 -4.17 7.58
N ILE A 119 -5.99 -3.09 6.81
CA ILE A 119 -6.73 -2.84 5.57
C ILE A 119 -6.53 -3.97 4.55
N LYS A 120 -5.28 -4.46 4.41
CA LYS A 120 -4.97 -5.57 3.50
C LYS A 120 -5.61 -6.88 3.94
N LEU A 121 -5.55 -7.18 5.24
CA LEU A 121 -6.14 -8.38 5.81
C LEU A 121 -7.65 -8.38 5.62
N ASP A 122 -8.31 -7.25 5.87
CA ASP A 122 -9.75 -7.11 5.67
C ASP A 122 -10.16 -7.24 4.21
N ASN A 123 -9.35 -6.72 3.27
CA ASN A 123 -9.58 -6.95 1.85
C ASN A 123 -9.49 -8.45 1.50
N VAL A 124 -8.45 -9.15 1.97
CA VAL A 124 -8.29 -10.59 1.73
C VAL A 124 -9.44 -11.40 2.34
N ARG A 125 -9.87 -11.08 3.57
CA ARG A 125 -11.04 -11.70 4.21
C ARG A 125 -12.31 -11.48 3.38
N ASN A 126 -12.53 -10.25 2.91
CA ASN A 126 -13.68 -9.92 2.08
C ASN A 126 -13.66 -10.70 0.75
N GLN A 127 -12.50 -10.85 0.12
CA GLN A 127 -12.33 -11.69 -1.07
C GLN A 127 -12.65 -13.16 -0.78
N LEU A 128 -12.20 -13.69 0.36
CA LEU A 128 -12.46 -15.06 0.77
C LEU A 128 -13.95 -15.31 0.97
N ILE A 129 -14.65 -14.44 1.71
CA ILE A 129 -16.11 -14.51 1.91
C ILE A 129 -16.84 -14.45 0.57
N GLN A 130 -16.41 -13.56 -0.33
CA GLN A 130 -17.00 -13.44 -1.66
C GLN A 130 -16.82 -14.73 -2.48
N PHE A 131 -15.65 -15.35 -2.42
CA PHE A 131 -15.37 -16.61 -3.09
C PHE A 131 -16.18 -17.78 -2.50
N GLU A 132 -16.26 -17.86 -1.17
CA GLU A 132 -17.04 -18.87 -0.47
C GLU A 132 -18.54 -18.81 -0.83
N LEU A 133 -19.12 -17.61 -0.84
CA LEU A 133 -20.51 -17.40 -1.26
C LEU A 133 -20.76 -17.83 -2.71
N LEU A 134 -19.79 -17.53 -3.59
CA LEU A 134 -19.87 -17.91 -5.00
C LEU A 134 -19.80 -19.44 -5.16
N LEU A 135 -18.86 -20.10 -4.47
CA LEU A 135 -18.70 -21.54 -4.50
C LEU A 135 -19.95 -22.25 -3.96
N THR A 136 -20.45 -21.79 -2.81
CA THR A 136 -21.66 -22.34 -2.18
C THR A 136 -22.88 -22.20 -3.08
N THR A 137 -23.04 -21.07 -3.76
CA THR A 137 -24.13 -20.87 -4.72
C THR A 137 -23.98 -21.78 -5.94
N ALA A 138 -22.76 -21.96 -6.46
CA ALA A 138 -22.49 -22.84 -7.58
C ALA A 138 -22.79 -24.31 -7.22
N THR A 139 -22.34 -24.78 -6.05
CA THR A 139 -22.62 -26.15 -5.59
C THR A 139 -24.09 -26.38 -5.29
N PHE A 140 -24.80 -25.36 -4.77
CA PHE A 140 -26.25 -25.43 -4.61
C PHE A 140 -26.98 -25.65 -5.95
N VAL A 141 -26.60 -24.92 -7.00
CA VAL A 141 -27.15 -25.12 -8.35
C VAL A 141 -26.84 -26.53 -8.88
N VAL A 142 -25.60 -26.99 -8.72
CA VAL A 142 -25.19 -28.35 -9.11
C VAL A 142 -25.98 -29.41 -8.34
N ALA A 143 -26.27 -29.20 -7.06
CA ALA A 143 -27.05 -30.13 -6.24
C ALA A 143 -28.49 -30.28 -6.76
N ILE A 144 -29.14 -29.20 -7.19
CA ILE A 144 -30.48 -29.25 -7.79
C ILE A 144 -30.49 -30.12 -9.04
N PHE A 145 -29.51 -29.93 -9.94
CA PHE A 145 -29.36 -30.80 -11.12
C PHE A 145 -29.01 -32.24 -10.75
N GLY A 146 -28.20 -32.42 -9.72
CA GLY A 146 -27.84 -33.73 -9.17
C GLY A 146 -29.05 -34.51 -8.67
N VAL A 147 -30.03 -33.85 -8.07
CA VAL A 147 -31.30 -34.50 -7.65
C VAL A 147 -32.07 -35.00 -8.87
N VAL A 148 -32.19 -34.19 -9.92
CA VAL A 148 -32.86 -34.60 -11.17
C VAL A 148 -32.14 -35.79 -11.78
N ALA A 149 -30.81 -35.70 -11.96
CA ALA A 149 -30.00 -36.79 -12.48
C ALA A 149 -30.09 -38.07 -11.60
N GLY A 150 -30.14 -37.90 -10.29
CA GLY A 150 -30.29 -38.98 -9.33
C GLY A 150 -31.62 -39.72 -9.48
N ILE A 151 -32.73 -38.99 -9.59
CA ILE A 151 -34.07 -39.58 -9.79
C ILE A 151 -34.13 -40.41 -11.08
N PHE A 152 -33.56 -39.88 -12.18
CA PHE A 152 -33.53 -40.60 -13.46
C PHE A 152 -32.47 -41.71 -13.53
N GLY A 153 -31.46 -41.69 -12.65
CA GLY A 153 -30.43 -42.72 -12.53
C GLY A 153 -30.83 -43.91 -11.64
N MET A 154 -32.02 -43.88 -11.02
CA MET A 154 -32.49 -44.96 -10.16
C MET A 154 -32.95 -46.18 -10.97
N ASN A 155 -32.70 -47.39 -10.46
CA ASN A 155 -33.07 -48.66 -11.09
C ASN A 155 -34.56 -49.05 -10.89
N PHE A 156 -35.43 -48.11 -10.55
CA PHE A 156 -36.86 -48.37 -10.34
C PHE A 156 -37.69 -47.95 -11.55
N GLU A 157 -38.68 -48.77 -11.91
CA GLU A 157 -39.65 -48.43 -12.95
C GLU A 157 -40.62 -47.35 -12.45
N ILE A 158 -40.33 -46.11 -12.83
CA ILE A 158 -41.19 -44.95 -12.60
C ILE A 158 -42.25 -44.94 -13.71
N PRO A 159 -43.55 -44.67 -13.43
CA PRO A 159 -44.59 -44.57 -14.46
C PRO A 159 -44.31 -43.48 -15.52
N LEU A 160 -43.34 -42.58 -15.26
CA LEU A 160 -42.84 -41.61 -16.23
C LEU A 160 -42.14 -42.27 -17.44
N PHE A 161 -41.54 -43.45 -17.27
CA PHE A 161 -40.89 -44.20 -18.36
C PHE A 161 -41.87 -44.98 -19.24
N ALA A 162 -43.12 -45.15 -18.79
CA ALA A 162 -44.16 -45.82 -19.58
C ALA A 162 -44.67 -44.96 -20.76
N GLN A 163 -44.39 -43.65 -20.73
CA GLN A 163 -44.69 -42.71 -21.82
C GLN A 163 -43.41 -42.40 -22.60
N PRO A 164 -43.31 -42.78 -23.89
CA PRO A 164 -42.09 -42.59 -24.67
C PRO A 164 -41.67 -41.12 -24.82
N ASP A 165 -42.63 -40.19 -24.80
CA ASP A 165 -42.35 -38.75 -24.96
C ASP A 165 -41.88 -38.08 -23.65
N ALA A 166 -42.21 -38.63 -22.48
CA ALA A 166 -41.96 -37.98 -21.19
C ALA A 166 -40.46 -37.82 -20.89
N PHE A 167 -39.65 -38.83 -21.24
CA PHE A 167 -38.20 -38.76 -21.09
C PHE A 167 -37.57 -37.68 -21.98
N GLN A 168 -38.04 -37.56 -23.23
CA GLN A 168 -37.55 -36.55 -24.16
C GLN A 168 -37.88 -35.13 -23.68
N TRP A 169 -39.10 -34.91 -23.18
CA TRP A 169 -39.50 -33.62 -22.60
C TRP A 169 -38.65 -33.24 -21.39
N VAL A 170 -38.41 -34.18 -20.47
CA VAL A 170 -37.53 -33.95 -19.30
C VAL A 170 -36.12 -33.56 -19.73
N LEU A 171 -35.56 -34.28 -20.71
CA LEU A 171 -34.20 -34.04 -21.19
C LEU A 171 -34.09 -32.66 -21.84
N VAL A 172 -35.08 -32.28 -22.65
CA VAL A 172 -35.17 -30.94 -23.26
C VAL A 172 -35.29 -29.85 -22.19
N ILE A 173 -36.21 -30.00 -21.23
CA ILE A 173 -36.44 -29.01 -20.16
C ILE A 173 -35.20 -28.86 -19.28
N THR A 174 -34.58 -29.98 -18.88
CA THR A 174 -33.36 -29.97 -18.05
C THR A 174 -32.18 -29.37 -18.80
N GLY A 175 -32.04 -29.68 -20.10
CA GLY A 175 -31.01 -29.09 -20.96
C GLY A 175 -31.20 -27.59 -21.15
N LEU A 176 -32.43 -27.13 -21.37
CA LEU A 176 -32.76 -25.70 -21.52
C LEU A 176 -32.53 -24.94 -20.20
N CYS A 177 -32.93 -25.54 -19.07
CA CYS A 177 -32.68 -25.01 -17.74
C CYS A 177 -31.17 -24.92 -17.45
N GLY A 178 -30.40 -25.94 -17.81
CA GLY A 178 -28.94 -25.96 -17.71
C GLY A 178 -28.28 -24.86 -18.54
N LEU A 179 -28.71 -24.68 -19.80
CA LEU A 179 -28.18 -23.66 -20.69
C LEU A 179 -28.52 -22.24 -20.22
N PHE A 180 -29.72 -22.05 -19.66
CA PHE A 180 -30.13 -20.79 -19.03
C PHE A 180 -29.28 -20.49 -17.78
N LEU A 181 -29.09 -21.46 -16.89
CA LEU A 181 -28.27 -21.31 -15.68
C LEU A 181 -26.80 -21.08 -16.02
N PHE A 182 -26.25 -21.75 -17.03
CA PHE A 182 -24.90 -21.50 -17.52
C PHE A 182 -24.76 -20.08 -18.08
N SER A 183 -25.72 -19.63 -18.89
CA SER A 183 -25.73 -18.26 -19.42
C SER A 183 -25.86 -17.22 -18.31
N PHE A 184 -26.71 -17.47 -17.31
CA PHE A 184 -26.85 -16.63 -16.12
C PHE A 184 -25.55 -16.57 -15.31
N PHE A 185 -24.87 -17.71 -15.13
CA PHE A 185 -23.59 -17.78 -14.44
C PHE A 185 -22.49 -17.00 -15.19
N VAL A 186 -22.37 -17.20 -16.51
CA VAL A 186 -21.44 -16.43 -17.35
C VAL A 186 -21.74 -14.94 -17.29
N TRP A 187 -23.02 -14.56 -17.39
CA TRP A 187 -23.44 -13.16 -17.22
C TRP A 187 -23.05 -12.64 -15.85
N PHE A 188 -23.36 -13.37 -14.77
CA PHE A 188 -23.06 -12.99 -13.40
C PHE A 188 -21.55 -12.75 -13.21
N PHE A 189 -20.70 -13.61 -13.78
CA PHE A 189 -19.26 -13.43 -13.75
C PHE A 189 -18.80 -12.20 -14.57
N LYS A 190 -19.41 -11.94 -15.73
CA LYS A 190 -19.11 -10.72 -16.50
C LYS A 190 -19.57 -9.46 -15.77
N TYR A 191 -20.76 -9.47 -15.16
CA TYR A 191 -21.33 -8.34 -14.45
C TYR A 191 -20.57 -8.04 -13.16
N LYS A 192 -20.11 -9.08 -12.45
CA LYS A 192 -19.33 -8.94 -11.22
C LYS A 192 -17.87 -8.50 -11.45
N ARG A 193 -17.46 -8.28 -12.71
CA ARG A 193 -16.18 -7.67 -13.16
C ARG A 193 -15.06 -7.77 -12.12
N LEU A 194 -14.65 -8.99 -11.80
CA LEU A 194 -13.48 -9.34 -10.97
C LEU A 194 -12.15 -9.14 -11.73
N MET A 195 -12.08 -8.10 -12.56
CA MET A 195 -10.83 -7.61 -13.13
C MET A 195 -10.79 -6.11 -12.86
N PRO A 196 -10.06 -5.64 -11.85
CA PRO A 196 -9.43 -4.35 -11.96
C PRO A 196 -8.35 -4.51 -13.04
N LEU A 197 -8.61 -3.98 -14.24
CA LEU A 197 -7.55 -3.52 -15.13
C LEU A 197 -7.10 -2.16 -14.63
#